data_AF-A0A853A4E1-F1
#
_entry.id   AF-A0A853A4E1-F1
#
_cell.length_a   1.000
_cell.length_b   1.000
_cell.length_c   1.000
_cell.angle_alpha   90.00
_cell.angle_beta   90.00
_cell.angle_gamma   90.00
#
_symmetry.space_group_name_H-M   'P 1'
#
loop_
_entity.id
_entity.type
_entity.pdbx_description
1 polymer ?
#
loop_
_entity_poly.entity_id
_entity_poly.type
_entity_poly.pdbx_seq_one_letter_code
_entity_poly.pdbx_strand_id
1 'polypeptide(L)'
;MVRAGYRCECAGACGQHHAKTEMRCPAAHGAGRGPVRLIAAPADPALSPAEAAAVPAEGLRAWCPGCFDRAAKRAREAAAERLRLEADDQPSLF
;
A
#
# COMPACT_ATOMS: atom_id res chain seq x y z
N MET A 1 -0.14 -12.55 -20.97
CA MET A 1 0.56 -11.57 -20.12
C MET A 1 0.07 -11.77 -18.69
N VAL A 2 0.84 -12.41 -17.80
CA VAL A 2 0.39 -12.69 -16.42
C VAL A 2 0.84 -11.53 -15.54
N ARG A 3 -0.03 -10.53 -15.40
CA ARG A 3 0.21 -9.42 -14.47
C ARG A 3 0.23 -9.95 -13.02
N ALA A 4 1.28 -9.60 -12.28
CA ALA A 4 1.55 -9.94 -10.88
C ALA A 4 1.81 -11.42 -10.52
N GLY A 5 1.86 -12.37 -11.47
CA GLY A 5 2.24 -13.76 -11.18
C GLY A 5 1.46 -14.43 -10.02
N TYR A 6 0.22 -13.99 -9.76
CA TYR A 6 -0.59 -14.40 -8.61
C TYR A 6 0.06 -14.12 -7.23
N ARG A 7 0.87 -13.05 -7.11
CA ARG A 7 1.57 -12.69 -5.87
C ARG A 7 1.36 -11.23 -5.51
N CYS A 8 1.47 -10.94 -4.22
CA CYS A 8 1.46 -9.57 -3.72
C CYS A 8 2.75 -8.82 -4.11
N GLU A 9 2.60 -7.61 -4.64
CA GLU A 9 3.64 -6.72 -5.15
C GLU A 9 3.80 -5.45 -4.28
N CYS A 10 3.53 -5.57 -2.97
CA CYS A 10 3.61 -4.45 -2.03
C CYS A 10 5.00 -3.80 -1.94
N ALA A 11 6.07 -4.48 -2.38
CA ALA A 11 7.45 -3.98 -2.37
C ALA A 11 7.89 -3.38 -1.02
N GLY A 12 7.35 -3.89 0.10
CA GLY A 12 7.65 -3.39 1.45
C GLY A 12 6.80 -2.21 1.93
N ALA A 13 5.90 -1.66 1.11
CA ALA A 13 5.01 -0.56 1.51
C ALA A 13 4.11 -0.87 2.73
N CYS A 14 3.86 -2.17 2.99
CA CYS A 14 3.14 -2.62 4.17
C CYS A 14 3.96 -2.50 5.48
N GLY A 15 5.24 -2.14 5.42
CA GLY A 15 6.13 -1.97 6.57
C GLY A 15 6.55 -3.28 7.26
N GLN A 16 6.26 -4.44 6.67
CA GLN A 16 6.68 -5.74 7.20
C GLN A 16 8.02 -6.15 6.58
N HIS A 17 8.96 -6.58 7.43
CA HIS A 17 10.33 -6.86 7.01
C HIS A 17 10.44 -8.09 6.10
N HIS A 18 9.43 -8.98 6.06
CA HIS A 18 9.41 -10.17 5.20
C HIS A 18 10.76 -10.93 5.17
N ALA A 19 11.42 -11.01 6.34
CA ALA A 19 12.81 -11.47 6.45
C ALA A 19 13.03 -12.91 5.99
N LYS A 20 11.97 -13.74 6.04
CA LYS A 20 12.00 -15.15 5.61
C LYS A 20 11.74 -15.34 4.11
N THR A 21 11.41 -14.28 3.40
CA THR A 21 10.85 -14.34 2.03
C THR A 21 11.49 -13.26 1.14
N GLU A 22 12.78 -12.98 1.36
CA GLU A 22 13.58 -12.06 0.55
C GLU A 22 12.91 -10.68 0.39
N MET A 23 12.37 -10.13 1.48
CA MET A 23 11.66 -8.83 1.49
C MET A 23 10.37 -8.79 0.67
N ARG A 24 9.90 -9.94 0.15
CA ARG A 24 8.64 -10.06 -0.60
C ARG A 24 7.55 -10.70 0.22
N CYS A 25 6.31 -10.27 0.02
CA CYS A 25 5.16 -10.85 0.69
C CYS A 25 4.93 -12.29 0.17
N PRO A 26 4.88 -13.32 1.06
CA PRO A 26 4.64 -14.71 0.64
C PRO A 26 3.20 -15.00 0.21
N ALA A 27 2.29 -14.03 0.35
CA ALA A 27 0.89 -14.22 0.03
C ALA A 27 0.71 -14.39 -1.49
N ALA A 28 0.45 -15.64 -1.89
CA ALA A 28 0.06 -16.00 -3.25
C ALA A 28 -1.46 -16.18 -3.33
N HIS A 29 -2.04 -15.80 -4.47
CA HIS A 29 -3.47 -15.94 -4.73
C HIS A 29 -3.89 -17.40 -4.56
N GLY A 30 -4.86 -17.66 -3.70
CA GLY A 30 -5.35 -19.02 -3.43
C GLY A 30 -4.48 -19.88 -2.52
N ALA A 31 -3.40 -19.36 -1.93
CA ALA A 31 -2.57 -20.12 -0.97
C ALA A 31 -2.99 -19.86 0.49
N GLY A 32 -3.07 -20.91 1.32
CA GLY A 32 -3.36 -20.85 2.76
C GLY A 32 -4.59 -21.66 3.20
N ARG A 33 -5.00 -21.55 4.48
CA ARG A 33 -6.25 -22.15 5.02
C ARG A 33 -7.53 -21.43 4.55
N GLY A 34 -7.40 -20.32 3.83
CA GLY A 34 -8.46 -19.61 3.13
C GLY A 34 -7.87 -18.87 1.93
N PRO A 35 -8.57 -18.78 0.79
CA PRO A 35 -7.98 -18.26 -0.44
C PRO A 35 -7.67 -16.76 -0.31
N VAL A 36 -6.39 -16.41 -0.36
CA VAL A 36 -5.98 -15.00 -0.49
C VAL A 36 -6.49 -14.47 -1.83
N ARG A 37 -7.42 -13.52 -1.78
CA ARG A 37 -7.87 -12.77 -2.96
C ARG A 37 -7.01 -11.52 -3.08
N LEU A 38 -6.29 -11.40 -4.19
CA LEU A 38 -5.48 -10.22 -4.46
C LEU A 38 -6.38 -9.10 -4.99
N ILE A 39 -6.07 -7.88 -4.57
CA ILE A 39 -6.76 -6.65 -4.94
C ILE A 39 -5.85 -5.89 -5.91
N ALA A 40 -6.40 -5.41 -7.02
CA ALA A 40 -5.71 -4.46 -7.88
C ALA A 40 -5.93 -3.06 -7.31
N ALA A 41 -4.86 -2.44 -6.80
CA ALA A 41 -4.91 -1.10 -6.25
C ALA A 41 -3.67 -0.31 -6.67
N PRO A 42 -3.71 1.03 -6.64
CA PRO A 42 -2.55 1.85 -6.97
C PRO A 42 -1.31 1.48 -6.15
N ALA A 43 -0.14 1.81 -6.70
CA ALA A 43 1.12 1.66 -5.97
C ALA A 43 1.16 2.54 -4.70
N ASP A 44 0.52 3.70 -4.75
CA ASP A 44 0.34 4.60 -3.61
C ASP A 44 -1.06 4.41 -3.00
N PRO A 45 -1.17 3.82 -1.80
CA PRO A 45 -2.44 3.67 -1.10
C PRO A 45 -2.92 4.96 -0.42
N ALA A 46 -2.15 6.06 -0.50
CA ALA A 46 -2.54 7.37 0.02
C ALA A 46 -3.51 8.12 -0.89
N LEU A 47 -3.61 7.72 -2.17
CA LEU A 47 -4.47 8.37 -3.15
C LEU A 47 -5.92 8.40 -2.67
N SER A 48 -6.59 9.53 -2.90
CA SER A 48 -8.03 9.63 -2.67
C SER A 48 -8.78 8.62 -3.56
N PRO A 49 -10.02 8.23 -3.22
CA PRO A 49 -10.80 7.31 -4.04
C PRO A 49 -10.94 7.76 -5.51
N ALA A 50 -11.03 9.07 -5.75
CA ALA A 50 -11.13 9.63 -7.09
C ALA A 50 -9.81 9.52 -7.87
N GLU A 51 -8.68 9.82 -7.23
CA GLU A 51 -7.36 9.66 -7.83
C GLU A 51 -7.03 8.18 -8.08
N ALA A 52 -7.36 7.31 -7.12
CA ALA A 52 -7.17 5.87 -7.24
C ALA A 52 -7.96 5.27 -8.42
N ALA A 53 -9.17 5.77 -8.67
CA ALA A 53 -9.99 5.36 -9.80
C ALA A 53 -9.44 5.85 -11.15
N ALA A 54 -8.70 6.96 -11.17
CA ALA A 54 -8.08 7.52 -12.36
C ALA A 54 -6.74 6.85 -12.72
N VAL A 55 -6.19 5.99 -11.86
CA VAL A 55 -4.91 5.31 -12.12
C VAL A 55 -5.05 4.37 -13.32
N PRO A 56 -4.22 4.54 -14.37
CA PRO A 56 -4.26 3.66 -15.52
C PRO A 56 -3.87 2.25 -15.11
N ALA A 57 -4.30 1.25 -15.88
CA ALA A 57 -4.08 -0.13 -15.55
C ALA A 57 -2.59 -0.40 -15.24
N GLU A 58 -1.63 0.18 -15.99
CA GLU A 58 -0.18 0.05 -15.77
C GLU A 58 0.28 0.44 -14.36
N GLY A 59 -0.40 1.41 -13.73
CA GLY A 59 -0.07 1.92 -12.40
C GLY A 59 -0.65 1.10 -11.23
N LEU A 60 -1.48 0.10 -11.53
CA LEU A 60 -2.04 -0.81 -10.53
C LEU A 60 -1.05 -1.93 -10.18
N ARG A 61 -0.99 -2.26 -8.88
CA ARG A 61 -0.24 -3.38 -8.32
C ARG A 61 -1.18 -4.39 -7.70
N ALA A 62 -0.75 -5.65 -7.61
CA ALA A 62 -1.48 -6.66 -6.86
C ALA A 62 -1.15 -6.57 -5.36
N TRP A 63 -2.17 -6.48 -4.52
CA TRP A 63 -2.04 -6.43 -3.08
C TRP A 63 -2.79 -7.58 -2.42
N CYS A 64 -2.23 -8.16 -1.36
CA CYS A 64 -3.05 -8.94 -0.43
C CYS A 64 -3.76 -7.98 0.56
N PRO A 65 -4.94 -8.32 1.08
CA PRO A 65 -5.73 -7.42 1.94
C PRO A 65 -4.91 -6.85 3.10
N GLY A 66 -4.19 -7.73 3.81
CA GLY A 66 -3.37 -7.30 4.95
C GLY A 66 -2.16 -6.42 4.58
N CYS A 67 -1.64 -6.48 3.34
CA CYS A 67 -0.60 -5.54 2.92
C CYS A 67 -1.19 -4.18 2.53
N PHE A 68 -2.35 -4.18 1.86
CA PHE A 68 -3.02 -2.95 1.47
C PHE A 68 -3.47 -2.15 2.70
N ASP A 69 -4.13 -2.79 3.67
CA ASP A 69 -4.61 -2.13 4.90
C ASP A 69 -3.45 -1.51 5.70
N ARG A 70 -2.34 -2.25 5.84
CA ARG A 70 -1.15 -1.74 6.53
C ARG A 70 -0.52 -0.57 5.80
N ALA A 71 -0.39 -0.66 4.48
CA ALA A 71 0.19 0.41 3.68
C ALA A 71 -0.70 1.67 3.71
N ALA A 72 -2.02 1.51 3.60
CA ALA A 72 -2.98 2.60 3.74
C ALA A 72 -2.93 3.24 5.14
N LYS A 73 -2.82 2.44 6.20
CA LYS A 73 -2.67 2.95 7.57
C LYS A 73 -1.39 3.79 7.70
N ARG A 74 -0.25 3.27 7.23
CA ARG A 74 1.03 3.99 7.28
C ARG A 74 1.01 5.29 6.47
N ALA A 75 0.37 5.28 5.30
CA ALA A 75 0.19 6.47 4.49
C ALA A 75 -0.61 7.55 5.24
N ARG A 76 -1.70 7.17 5.92
CA ARG A 76 -2.49 8.10 6.75
C ARG A 76 -1.68 8.64 7.94
N GLU A 77 -0.92 7.80 8.61
CA GLU A 77 -0.05 8.21 9.72
C GLU A 77 1.03 9.20 9.25
N ALA A 78 1.67 8.93 8.11
CA ALA A 78 2.66 9.84 7.52
C ALA A 78 2.05 11.17 7.07
N ALA A 79 0.83 11.17 6.51
CA ALA A 79 0.12 12.38 6.16
C ALA A 79 -0.27 13.20 7.40
N ALA A 80 -0.75 12.55 8.47
CA ALA A 80 -1.05 13.22 9.72
C ALA A 80 0.21 13.82 10.37
N GLU A 81 1.33 13.11 10.31
CA GLU A 81 2.60 13.62 10.83
C GLU A 81 3.12 14.83 10.05
N ARG A 82 3.03 14.80 8.72
CA ARG A 82 3.35 15.96 7.88
C ARG A 82 2.52 17.18 8.26
N LEU A 83 1.20 17.02 8.41
CA LEU A 83 0.32 18.12 8.81
C LEU A 83 0.68 18.68 10.19
N ARG A 84 1.12 17.84 11.14
CA ARG A 84 1.60 18.30 12.44
C ARG A 84 2.86 19.14 12.31
N LEU A 85 3.84 18.66 11.54
CA LEU A 85 5.09 19.39 11.29
C LEU A 85 4.82 20.72 10.57
N GLU A 86 3.92 20.73 9.58
CA GLU A 86 3.49 21.94 8.88
C GLU A 86 2.79 22.94 9.82
N ALA A 87 2.00 22.45 10.79
CA ALA A 87 1.34 23.29 11.79
C ALA A 87 2.31 23.85 12.85
N ASP A 88 3.36 23.10 13.21
CA ASP A 88 4.42 23.53 14.13
C ASP A 88 5.35 24.58 13.48
N ASP A 89 5.57 24.45 12.16
CA ASP A 89 6.43 25.36 11.37
C ASP A 89 5.73 26.66 10.96
N GLN A 90 4.41 26.82 11.15
CA GLN A 90 3.74 28.10 10.86
C GLN A 90 4.15 29.16 11.89
N PRO A 91 4.97 30.18 11.53
CA PRO A 91 5.31 31.26 12.46
C PRO A 91 4.03 32.04 12.79
N SER A 92 3.84 32.34 14.07
CA SER A 92 2.73 33.16 14.56
C SER A 92 2.76 34.53 13.88
N LEU A 93 1.93 34.71 12.86
CA LEU A 93 1.64 36.02 12.27
C LEU A 93 0.60 36.74 13.13
N PHE A 94 0.99 37.14 14.34
CA PHE A 94 0.28 38.09 15.19
C PHE A 94 1.29 38.94 15.98
#